data_AF-A0A3B9QFG4-F1
#
_entry.id   AF-A0A3B9QFG4-F1
#
_cell.length_a   1.000
_cell.length_b   1.000
_cell.length_c   1.000
_cell.angle_alpha   90.00
_cell.angle_beta   90.00
_cell.angle_gamma   90.00
#
_symmetry.space_group_name_H-M   'P 1'
#
loop_
_entity.id
_entity.type
_entity.pdbx_description
1 polymer ?
#
loop_
_entity_poly.entity_id
_entity_poly.type
_entity_poly.pdbx_seq_one_letter_code
_entity_poly.pdbx_strand_id
1 'polypeptide(L)'
;MTNSSDDQFEDATHRGGFGEFAGETTGLIDRSFREQIVLVGVQFPGASDDQVDANLNELAQLVDTAGADPVDRVVQKREAPDPATYVGKG
;
A
#
# COMPACT_ATOMS: atom_id res chain seq x y z
N MET A 1 39.55 -10.98 31.48
CA MET A 1 38.76 -9.76 31.26
C MET A 1 38.79 -9.50 29.76
N THR A 2 37.74 -9.58 28.95
CA THR A 2 36.32 -9.91 29.12
C THR A 2 35.86 -10.40 27.74
N ASN A 3 35.06 -11.46 27.72
CA ASN A 3 34.49 -12.07 26.53
C ASN A 3 33.43 -11.12 25.92
N SER A 4 33.47 -10.93 24.61
CA SER A 4 32.36 -10.34 23.85
C SER A 4 31.12 -11.24 23.96
N SER A 5 29.94 -10.67 24.20
CA SER A 5 28.63 -11.28 23.88
C SER A 5 27.55 -10.20 23.92
N ASP A 6 27.14 -9.81 22.71
CA ASP A 6 25.84 -9.37 22.20
C ASP A 6 24.76 -8.83 23.14
N ASP A 7 24.32 -7.64 22.74
CA ASP A 7 23.17 -6.85 23.19
C ASP A 7 21.87 -7.60 22.82
N GLN A 8 21.19 -8.15 23.83
CA GLN A 8 19.88 -8.78 23.69
C GLN A 8 18.79 -7.72 23.90
N PHE A 9 18.34 -7.08 22.81
CA PHE A 9 17.09 -6.32 22.85
C PHE A 9 15.92 -7.30 22.74
N GLU A 10 15.23 -7.48 23.87
CA GLU A 10 14.01 -8.27 23.97
C GLU A 10 12.89 -7.64 23.13
N ASP A 11 12.51 -8.29 22.02
CA ASP A 11 11.34 -7.93 21.24
C ASP A 11 10.07 -8.24 22.04
N ALA A 12 9.55 -7.20 22.69
CA ALA A 12 8.23 -7.21 23.29
C ALA A 12 7.18 -7.39 22.19
N THR A 13 6.72 -8.63 22.02
CA THR A 13 5.61 -9.00 21.14
C THR A 13 4.32 -8.25 21.54
N HIS A 14 4.06 -7.14 20.85
CA HIS A 14 2.75 -6.48 20.88
C HIS A 14 1.75 -7.41 20.19
N ARG A 15 1.03 -8.20 20.98
CA ARG A 15 -0.14 -8.95 20.52
C ARG A 15 -1.26 -7.98 20.16
N GLY A 16 -1.68 -7.98 18.90
CA GLY A 16 -2.93 -7.34 18.48
C GLY A 16 -3.19 -7.38 16.97
N GLY A 17 -3.96 -8.36 16.50
CA GLY A 17 -5.01 -8.11 15.50
C GLY A 17 -4.88 -8.70 14.09
N PHE A 18 -3.69 -9.03 13.58
CA PHE A 18 -3.54 -9.47 12.19
C PHE A 18 -2.48 -10.58 12.11
N GLY A 19 -2.90 -11.78 11.71
CA GLY A 19 -2.05 -12.98 11.67
C GLY A 19 -0.98 -12.96 10.57
N GLU A 20 -0.44 -14.16 10.30
CA GLU A 20 0.65 -14.62 9.40
C GLU A 20 0.85 -13.92 8.03
N PHE A 21 -0.03 -13.01 7.61
CA PHE A 21 0.06 -12.28 6.34
C PHE A 21 0.86 -10.99 6.39
N ALA A 22 1.24 -10.51 7.57
CA ALA A 22 2.20 -9.43 7.70
C ALA A 22 3.61 -10.06 7.67
N GLY A 23 4.16 -10.16 6.47
CA GLY A 23 5.55 -10.59 6.25
C GLY A 23 6.52 -9.81 7.14
N GLU A 24 7.68 -10.40 7.41
CA GLU A 24 8.73 -9.93 8.33
C GLU A 24 9.34 -8.56 7.97
N THR A 25 8.74 -7.81 7.04
CA THR A 25 9.22 -6.54 6.50
C THR A 25 8.43 -5.35 7.07
N THR A 26 9.17 -4.36 7.54
CA THR A 26 8.70 -3.11 8.18
C THR A 26 7.84 -2.19 7.27
N GLY A 27 7.49 -2.58 6.05
CA GLY A 27 6.84 -1.72 5.06
C GLY A 27 5.68 -2.39 4.30
N LEU A 28 4.83 -1.56 3.68
CA LEU A 28 3.67 -2.01 2.88
C LEU A 28 4.06 -2.72 1.58
N ILE A 29 5.24 -2.42 1.03
CA ILE A 29 5.77 -3.01 -0.20
C ILE A 29 7.09 -3.70 0.14
N ASP A 30 7.16 -5.01 -0.12
CA ASP A 30 8.40 -5.77 0.00
C ASP A 30 9.32 -5.41 -1.18
N ARG A 31 10.61 -5.22 -0.90
CA ARG A 31 11.64 -4.89 -1.90
C ARG A 31 12.50 -6.09 -2.29
N SER A 32 12.31 -7.24 -1.64
CA SER A 32 13.04 -8.47 -1.96
C SER A 32 12.59 -9.08 -3.30
N PHE A 33 11.39 -8.74 -3.76
CA PHE A 33 10.86 -9.00 -5.09
C PHE A 33 9.97 -7.82 -5.52
N ARG A 34 9.68 -7.68 -6.82
CA ARG A 34 8.77 -6.63 -7.31
C ARG A 34 7.33 -7.14 -7.27
N GLU A 35 6.50 -6.52 -6.44
CA GLU A 35 5.07 -6.84 -6.34
C GLU A 35 4.27 -6.26 -7.51
N GLN A 36 3.22 -6.96 -7.94
CA GLN A 36 2.29 -6.45 -8.95
C GLN A 36 1.14 -5.71 -8.27
N ILE A 37 0.96 -4.42 -8.60
CA ILE A 37 -0.01 -3.53 -7.95
C ILE A 37 -1.03 -3.01 -8.97
N VAL A 38 -2.31 -3.11 -8.64
CA VAL A 38 -3.40 -2.45 -9.37
C VAL A 38 -3.73 -1.13 -8.68
N LEU A 39 -3.68 -0.03 -9.42
CA LEU A 39 -4.00 1.30 -8.88
C LEU A 39 -5.50 1.55 -8.99
N VAL A 40 -6.13 2.02 -7.90
CA VAL A 40 -7.56 2.28 -7.87
C VAL A 40 -7.82 3.73 -7.47
N GLY A 41 -8.47 4.47 -8.36
CA GLY A 41 -8.98 5.82 -8.10
C GLY A 41 -10.49 5.80 -7.86
N VAL A 42 -10.99 6.58 -6.89
CA VAL A 42 -12.41 6.86 -6.74
C VAL A 42 -12.67 8.32 -7.06
N GLN A 43 -13.48 8.57 -8.10
CA GLN A 43 -13.74 9.91 -8.58
C GLN A 43 -15.10 10.40 -8.07
N PHE A 44 -15.07 11.46 -7.26
CA PHE A 44 -16.25 12.13 -6.71
C PHE A 44 -16.74 13.29 -7.61
N PRO A 45 -17.98 13.77 -7.41
CA PRO A 45 -18.49 14.90 -8.18
C PRO A 45 -17.60 16.13 -8.01
N GLY A 46 -17.33 16.84 -9.11
CA GLY A 46 -16.47 18.02 -9.12
C GLY A 46 -14.99 17.75 -9.40
N ALA A 47 -14.54 16.49 -9.37
CA ALA A 47 -13.21 16.11 -9.87
C ALA A 47 -13.25 15.90 -11.40
N SER A 48 -12.29 16.48 -12.12
CA SER A 48 -12.14 16.25 -13.56
C SER A 48 -11.42 14.93 -13.84
N ASP A 49 -11.73 14.31 -14.99
CA ASP A 49 -11.05 13.09 -15.43
C ASP A 49 -9.53 13.34 -15.56
N ASP A 50 -9.11 14.49 -16.12
CA ASP A 50 -7.69 14.87 -16.24
C ASP A 50 -6.96 14.92 -14.89
N GLN A 51 -7.62 15.43 -13.83
CA GLN A 51 -7.01 15.50 -12.51
C GLN A 51 -6.84 14.10 -11.90
N VAL A 52 -7.82 13.21 -12.09
CA VAL A 52 -7.73 11.83 -11.61
C VAL A 52 -6.61 11.09 -12.33
N ASP A 53 -6.50 11.26 -13.64
CA ASP A 53 -5.44 10.65 -14.44
C ASP A 53 -4.05 11.16 -14.03
N ALA A 54 -3.91 12.47 -13.80
CA ALA A 54 -2.66 13.05 -13.30
C ALA A 54 -2.26 12.44 -11.93
N ASN A 55 -3.22 12.33 -11.01
CA ASN A 55 -2.98 11.73 -9.70
C ASN A 55 -2.59 10.25 -9.79
N LEU A 56 -3.25 9.47 -10.66
CA LEU A 56 -2.90 8.06 -10.86
C LEU A 56 -1.55 7.88 -11.56
N ASN A 57 -1.15 8.82 -12.41
CA ASN A 57 0.19 8.85 -12.99
C ASN A 57 1.26 9.08 -11.93
N GLU A 58 1.05 10.04 -11.03
CA GLU A 58 1.96 10.28 -9.90
C GLU A 58 2.02 9.06 -8.98
N LEU A 59 0.86 8.47 -8.63
CA LEU A 59 0.82 7.26 -7.80
C LEU A 59 1.58 6.09 -8.43
N ALA A 60 1.50 5.92 -9.75
CA ALA A 60 2.28 4.89 -10.45
C ALA A 60 3.80 5.12 -10.33
N GLN A 61 4.27 6.36 -10.41
CA GLN A 61 5.68 6.70 -10.23
C GLN A 61 6.14 6.44 -8.79
N LEU A 62 5.28 6.71 -7.80
CA LEU A 62 5.55 6.41 -6.40
C LEU A 62 5.66 4.90 -6.16
N VAL A 63 4.77 4.10 -6.76
CA VAL A 63 4.81 2.63 -6.69
C VAL A 63 6.09 2.06 -7.32
N ASP A 64 6.47 2.53 -8.51
CA ASP A 64 7.72 2.13 -9.16
C ASP A 64 8.95 2.46 -8.29
N THR A 65 8.98 3.67 -7.73
CA THR A 65 10.05 4.11 -6.82
C THR A 65 10.09 3.29 -5.53
N ALA A 66 8.94 2.80 -5.07
CA ALA A 66 8.85 1.94 -3.90
C ALA A 66 9.38 0.51 -4.14
N GLY A 67 9.60 0.13 -5.40
CA GLY A 67 10.12 -1.18 -5.79
C GLY A 67 9.07 -2.17 -6.29
N ALA A 68 7.90 -1.69 -6.72
CA ALA A 68 6.80 -2.52 -7.21
C ALA A 68 6.39 -2.14 -8.64
N ASP A 69 5.67 -3.04 -9.30
CA ASP A 69 5.20 -2.88 -10.68
C ASP A 69 3.72 -2.50 -10.71
N PRO A 70 3.36 -1.27 -11.13
CA PRO A 70 1.97 -0.93 -11.40
C PRO A 70 1.52 -1.64 -12.69
N VAL A 71 0.60 -2.58 -12.58
CA VAL A 71 0.20 -3.45 -13.71
C VAL A 71 -1.13 -3.07 -14.34
N ASP A 72 -1.98 -2.35 -13.62
CA ASP A 72 -3.29 -1.91 -14.12
C ASP A 72 -3.81 -0.68 -13.35
N ARG A 73 -4.82 -0.01 -13.91
CA ARG A 73 -5.48 1.15 -13.30
C ARG A 73 -6.99 1.07 -13.47
N VAL A 74 -7.70 1.29 -12.37
CA VAL A 74 -9.17 1.30 -12.35
C VAL A 74 -9.65 2.62 -11.75
N VAL A 75 -10.61 3.27 -12.40
CA VAL A 75 -11.28 4.46 -11.87
C VAL A 75 -12.75 4.16 -11.65
N GLN A 76 -13.23 4.35 -10.42
CA GLN A 76 -14.63 4.21 -10.06
C GLN A 76 -15.28 5.56 -9.79
N LYS A 77 -16.24 5.95 -10.62
CA LYS A 77 -17.04 7.17 -10.41
C LYS A 77 -18.11 6.92 -9.34
N ARG A 78 -18.17 7.78 -8.32
CA ARG A 78 -19.05 7.65 -7.14
C ARG A 78 -19.55 9.00 -6.66
N GLU A 79 -20.70 9.05 -6.01
CA GLU A 79 -21.18 10.28 -5.35
C GLU A 79 -20.55 10.49 -3.95
N ALA A 80 -20.28 9.39 -3.26
CA ALA A 80 -19.72 9.33 -1.91
C ALA A 80 -18.99 7.97 -1.73
N PRO A 81 -18.06 7.84 -0.77
CA PRO A 81 -17.36 6.57 -0.54
C PRO A 81 -18.33 5.47 -0.11
N ASP A 82 -18.11 4.26 -0.61
CA ASP A 82 -18.87 3.09 -0.16
C ASP A 82 -18.52 2.77 1.31
N PRO A 83 -19.51 2.62 2.21
CA PRO A 83 -19.24 2.47 3.63
C PRO A 83 -18.56 1.14 4.00
N ALA A 84 -18.65 0.11 3.15
CA ALA A 84 -18.04 -1.19 3.43
C ALA A 84 -16.64 -1.34 2.84
N THR A 85 -16.39 -0.73 1.67
CA THR A 85 -15.19 -0.99 0.86
C THR A 85 -14.52 0.26 0.29
N TYR A 86 -15.06 1.44 0.55
CA TYR A 86 -14.71 2.75 -0.04
C TYR A 86 -14.96 2.85 -1.56
N VAL A 87 -14.53 1.84 -2.32
CA VAL A 87 -14.65 1.73 -3.78
C VAL A 87 -16.04 1.26 -4.21
N GLY A 88 -16.64 0.34 -3.43
CA GLY A 88 -17.94 -0.27 -3.65
C GLY A 88 -17.94 -1.47 -4.60
N LYS A 89 -19.13 -1.91 -5.02
CA LYS A 89 -19.33 -3.07 -5.90
C LYS A 89 -19.06 -2.74 -7.38
N GLY A 90 -18.52 -3.69 -8.11
CA GLY A 90 -18.16 -3.62 -9.53
C GLY A 90 -17.17 -4.71 -9.86
#